data_AF-A0A218XIY1-F1
#
_entry.id   AF-A0A218XIY1-F1
#
_cell.length_a   1.000
_cell.length_b   1.000
_cell.length_c   1.000
_cell.angle_alpha   90.00
_cell.angle_beta   90.00
_cell.angle_gamma   90.00
#
_symmetry.space_group_name_H-M   'P 1'
#
loop_
_entity.id
_entity.type
_entity.pdbx_description
1 polymer ?
#
loop_
_entity_poly.entity_id
_entity_poly.type
_entity_poly.pdbx_seq_one_letter_code
_entity_poly.pdbx_strand_id
1 'polypeptide(L)'
;MTIPKGLPDCLFLLLIFAAAVITLLSSTICQREKSQPEYSSSDAFRRQYRLPSQSYLNRIWEIKEKEAYIIGGRVNVPFVPDGYGSVFLANLPIGDPPSDQLMMVDTTSILSWVRCRLRETCPRQGGPRMFDPMNSSTYHNIPCSPTTLGTSFRVPYSDGMVVSRNLAYDSLLIPALYYKFYAPRAEPFKDVVFGCAHHESSGTTNNRRSGILGLGFDNISLVQQISGKFSHCFGDI
;
A
#
# COMPACT_ATOMS: atom_id res chain seq x y z
N MET A 1 52.30 -36.84 10.30
CA MET A 1 50.98 -36.64 10.92
C MET A 1 50.13 -35.84 9.95
N THR A 2 49.39 -36.52 9.07
CA THR A 2 48.03 -37.09 9.24
C THR A 2 46.95 -36.10 8.85
N ILE A 3 46.51 -36.23 7.60
CA ILE A 3 45.23 -35.73 7.07
C ILE A 3 44.19 -36.82 7.37
N PRO A 4 43.06 -36.53 8.04
CA PRO A 4 42.05 -37.55 8.27
C PRO A 4 41.23 -37.78 6.99
N LYS A 5 41.22 -39.04 6.54
CA LYS A 5 40.32 -39.55 5.50
C LYS A 5 39.03 -40.05 6.16
N GLY A 6 37.91 -39.75 5.50
CA GLY A 6 36.68 -40.55 5.59
C GLY A 6 35.65 -40.06 6.59
N LEU A 7 34.92 -39.00 6.22
CA LEU A 7 33.56 -38.84 6.73
C LEU A 7 32.73 -40.01 6.15
N PRO A 8 32.01 -40.80 6.97
CA PRO A 8 31.33 -41.99 6.48
C PRO A 8 30.24 -41.60 5.47
N ASP A 9 30.17 -42.33 4.36
CA ASP A 9 29.23 -42.09 3.24
C ASP A 9 27.76 -41.98 3.67
N CYS A 10 27.40 -42.52 4.84
CA CYS A 10 26.08 -42.38 5.46
C CYS A 10 25.75 -40.94 5.90
N LEU A 11 26.73 -40.15 6.35
CA LEU A 11 26.48 -38.77 6.83
C LEU A 11 26.18 -37.83 5.65
N PHE A 12 26.82 -38.07 4.51
CA PHE A 12 26.61 -37.28 3.29
C PHE A 12 25.24 -37.58 2.67
N LEU A 13 24.82 -38.86 2.68
CA LEU A 13 23.48 -39.24 2.26
C LEU A 13 22.40 -38.64 3.17
N LEU A 14 22.58 -38.65 4.49
CA LEU A 14 21.65 -38.03 5.44
C LEU A 14 21.45 -36.52 5.19
N LEU A 15 22.52 -35.79 4.85
CA LEU A 15 22.43 -34.36 4.54
C LEU A 15 21.69 -34.09 3.22
N ILE A 16 21.89 -34.94 2.20
CA ILE A 16 21.14 -34.85 0.93
C ILE A 16 19.67 -35.14 1.15
N PHE A 17 19.33 -36.17 1.93
CA PHE A 17 17.94 -36.47 2.29
C PHE A 17 17.30 -35.35 3.10
N ALA A 18 18.01 -34.75 4.06
CA ALA A 18 17.50 -33.61 4.83
C ALA A 18 17.23 -32.38 3.94
N ALA A 19 18.14 -32.04 3.03
CA ALA A 19 17.96 -30.91 2.10
C ALA A 19 16.81 -31.16 1.08
N ALA A 20 16.64 -32.40 0.61
CA ALA A 20 15.54 -32.80 -0.25
C ALA A 20 14.19 -32.73 0.49
N VAL A 21 14.13 -33.15 1.75
CA VAL A 21 12.93 -33.05 2.59
C VAL A 21 12.56 -31.59 2.88
N ILE A 22 13.54 -30.72 3.15
CA ILE A 22 13.30 -29.28 3.38
C ILE A 22 12.76 -28.59 2.11
N THR A 23 13.31 -28.90 0.94
CA THR A 23 12.83 -28.34 -0.34
C THR A 23 11.45 -28.89 -0.75
N LEU A 24 11.16 -30.16 -0.43
CA LEU A 24 9.83 -30.75 -0.61
C LEU A 24 8.79 -30.16 0.36
N LEU A 25 9.17 -29.84 1.60
CA LEU A 25 8.29 -29.16 2.58
C LEU A 25 7.99 -27.71 2.15
N SER A 26 8.98 -26.95 1.68
CA SER A 26 8.77 -25.58 1.17
C SER A 26 7.85 -25.53 -0.06
N SER A 27 7.94 -26.53 -0.95
CA SER A 27 7.07 -26.62 -2.13
C SER A 27 5.66 -27.12 -1.80
N THR A 28 5.49 -27.96 -0.77
CA THR A 28 4.14 -28.37 -0.29
C THR A 28 3.43 -27.27 0.50
N ILE A 29 4.16 -26.41 1.23
CA ILE A 29 3.57 -25.22 1.88
C ILE A 29 2.93 -24.31 0.82
N CYS A 30 3.56 -24.16 -0.36
CA CYS A 30 3.02 -23.35 -1.47
C CYS A 30 1.81 -24.00 -2.18
N GLN A 31 1.65 -25.33 -2.10
CA GLN A 31 0.51 -26.02 -2.70
C GLN A 31 -0.69 -26.19 -1.76
N ARG A 32 -0.53 -26.05 -0.44
CA ARG A 32 -1.60 -26.35 0.53
C ARG A 32 -2.58 -25.20 0.81
N GLU A 33 -2.45 -24.04 0.15
CA GLU A 33 -3.48 -22.98 0.19
C GLU A 33 -4.55 -23.15 -0.91
N LYS A 34 -4.46 -24.20 -1.74
CA LYS A 34 -5.49 -24.59 -2.72
C LYS A 34 -6.22 -25.86 -2.28
N SER A 35 -7.04 -25.80 -1.23
CA SER A 35 -8.28 -26.61 -1.11
C SER A 35 -8.93 -26.47 0.27
N GLN A 36 -10.27 -26.44 0.25
CA GLN A 36 -11.28 -26.61 1.34
C GLN A 36 -12.19 -25.37 1.57
N PRO A 37 -13.47 -25.54 1.94
CA PRO A 37 -14.59 -25.41 1.00
C PRO A 37 -15.61 -24.30 1.35
N GLU A 38 -16.54 -24.14 0.42
CA GLU A 38 -17.64 -23.19 0.27
C GLU A 38 -18.57 -23.04 1.50
N TYR A 39 -18.70 -21.82 2.02
CA TYR A 39 -19.84 -21.38 2.84
C TYR A 39 -20.61 -20.28 2.08
N SER A 40 -21.89 -20.53 1.85
CA SER A 40 -22.78 -19.78 0.95
C SER A 40 -23.12 -18.37 1.44
N SER A 41 -22.82 -17.35 0.61
CA SER A 41 -23.52 -16.05 0.53
C SER A 41 -23.44 -15.48 -0.89
N SER A 42 -23.71 -16.35 -1.88
CA SER A 42 -23.28 -16.22 -3.28
C SER A 42 -23.74 -14.96 -4.03
N ASP A 43 -24.79 -14.26 -3.59
CA ASP A 43 -25.37 -13.16 -4.37
C ASP A 43 -24.85 -11.76 -4.00
N ALA A 44 -24.36 -11.57 -2.77
CA ALA A 44 -23.59 -10.37 -2.40
C ALA A 44 -22.13 -10.48 -2.88
N PHE A 45 -21.54 -11.67 -2.74
CA PHE A 45 -20.14 -11.94 -3.08
C PHE A 45 -19.86 -11.94 -4.59
N ARG A 46 -20.82 -12.38 -5.44
CA ARG A 46 -20.68 -12.30 -6.92
C ARG A 46 -20.62 -10.87 -7.45
N ARG A 47 -21.10 -9.86 -6.73
CA ARG A 47 -20.99 -8.46 -7.17
C ARG A 47 -19.54 -7.96 -7.11
N GLN A 48 -18.73 -8.53 -6.21
CA GLN A 48 -17.36 -8.07 -5.92
C GLN A 48 -16.31 -8.53 -6.94
N TYR A 49 -16.62 -9.58 -7.73
CA TYR A 49 -15.73 -10.13 -8.76
C TYR A 49 -16.22 -9.91 -10.20
N ARG A 50 -17.20 -9.02 -10.42
CA ARG A 50 -17.48 -8.56 -11.78
C ARG A 50 -16.25 -7.81 -12.28
N LEU A 51 -15.69 -8.27 -13.41
CA LEU A 51 -14.59 -7.57 -14.08
C LEU A 51 -14.92 -6.06 -14.15
N PRO A 52 -13.93 -5.17 -13.91
CA PRO A 52 -14.15 -3.74 -14.03
C PRO A 52 -14.88 -3.45 -15.33
N SER A 53 -15.98 -2.68 -15.28
CA SER A 53 -16.53 -2.15 -16.51
C SER A 53 -15.43 -1.30 -17.17
N GLN A 54 -15.38 -1.29 -18.51
CA GLN A 54 -14.40 -0.44 -19.21
C GLN A 54 -14.52 1.03 -18.79
N SER A 55 -15.75 1.48 -18.51
CA SER A 55 -16.02 2.81 -17.93
C SER A 55 -15.30 3.05 -16.61
N TYR A 56 -15.25 2.05 -15.72
CA TYR A 56 -14.52 2.16 -14.45
C TYR A 56 -13.01 2.29 -14.68
N LEU A 57 -12.43 1.48 -15.59
CA LEU A 57 -10.99 1.55 -15.90
C LEU A 57 -10.61 2.89 -16.50
N ASN A 58 -11.42 3.40 -17.42
CA ASN A 58 -11.24 4.72 -18.01
C ASN A 58 -11.28 5.81 -16.93
N ARG A 59 -12.16 5.70 -15.92
CA ARG A 59 -12.20 6.64 -14.79
C ARG A 59 -10.95 6.57 -13.94
N ILE A 60 -10.47 5.38 -13.57
CA ILE A 60 -9.20 5.21 -12.81
C ILE A 60 -8.01 5.83 -13.58
N TRP A 61 -8.00 5.63 -14.89
CA TRP A 61 -7.01 6.23 -15.78
C TRP A 61 -7.10 7.76 -15.76
N GLU A 62 -8.30 8.32 -15.85
CA GLU A 62 -8.54 9.77 -15.71
C GLU A 62 -8.01 10.32 -14.38
N ILE A 63 -8.09 9.56 -13.27
CA ILE A 63 -7.53 10.01 -11.97
C ILE A 63 -6.02 10.13 -12.02
N LYS A 64 -5.35 9.21 -12.72
CA LYS A 64 -3.90 9.24 -12.89
C LYS A 64 -3.45 10.37 -13.80
N GLU A 65 -4.25 10.68 -14.82
CA GLU A 65 -3.98 11.79 -15.75
C GLU A 65 -4.30 13.17 -15.16
N LYS A 66 -5.20 13.27 -14.19
CA LYS A 66 -5.48 14.53 -13.49
C LYS A 66 -4.35 14.86 -12.53
N GLU A 67 -3.38 15.61 -13.04
CA GLU A 67 -2.27 16.10 -12.24
C GLU A 67 -2.71 17.17 -11.23
N ALA A 68 -2.01 17.19 -10.10
CA ALA A 68 -2.12 18.28 -9.16
C ALA A 68 -1.63 19.58 -9.82
N TYR A 69 -2.21 20.73 -9.45
CA TYR A 69 -1.87 22.03 -10.03
C TYR A 69 -1.84 23.14 -8.97
N ILE A 70 -1.20 24.27 -9.28
CA ILE A 70 -1.05 25.40 -8.36
C ILE A 70 -1.90 26.60 -8.81
N ILE A 71 -2.81 27.07 -7.96
CA ILE A 71 -3.57 28.32 -8.16
C ILE A 71 -3.42 29.20 -6.92
N GLY A 72 -3.08 30.47 -7.12
CA GLY A 72 -2.98 31.44 -6.01
C GLY A 72 -2.01 31.02 -4.90
N GLY A 73 -0.92 30.31 -5.23
CA GLY A 73 0.05 29.79 -4.26
C GLY A 73 -0.41 28.55 -3.49
N ARG A 74 -1.59 28.00 -3.79
CA ARG A 74 -2.12 26.79 -3.16
C ARG A 74 -1.96 25.59 -4.08
N VAL A 75 -1.57 24.46 -3.50
CA VAL A 75 -1.49 23.18 -4.19
C VAL A 75 -2.86 22.53 -4.19
N ASN A 76 -3.36 22.18 -5.37
CA ASN A 76 -4.66 21.55 -5.57
C ASN A 76 -4.45 20.13 -6.06
N VAL A 77 -5.01 19.17 -5.34
CA VAL A 77 -4.99 17.76 -5.73
C VAL A 77 -6.41 17.39 -6.15
N PRO A 78 -6.65 17.04 -7.43
CA PRO A 78 -7.98 16.73 -7.92
C PRO A 78 -8.50 15.44 -7.29
N PHE A 79 -9.78 15.46 -6.90
CA PHE A 79 -10.50 14.28 -6.44
C PHE A 79 -11.37 13.72 -7.55
N VAL A 80 -11.45 12.39 -7.67
CA VAL A 80 -12.29 11.71 -8.65
C VAL A 80 -13.12 10.61 -7.98
N PRO A 81 -14.43 10.49 -8.26
CA PRO A 81 -15.26 9.45 -7.67
C PRO A 81 -14.80 8.04 -8.07
N ASP A 82 -14.98 7.06 -7.18
CA ASP A 82 -14.49 5.69 -7.30
C ASP A 82 -15.19 4.82 -8.34
N GLY A 83 -15.77 5.40 -9.39
CA GLY A 83 -16.52 4.71 -10.43
C GLY A 83 -17.88 4.14 -9.99
N TYR A 84 -18.07 3.89 -8.69
CA TYR A 84 -19.37 3.63 -8.07
C TYR A 84 -20.03 4.90 -7.51
N GLY A 85 -19.29 6.00 -7.42
CA GLY A 85 -19.78 7.27 -6.88
C GLY A 85 -19.97 7.25 -5.36
N SER A 86 -19.35 6.28 -4.68
CA SER A 86 -19.52 6.10 -3.24
C SER A 86 -18.46 6.85 -2.43
N VAL A 87 -17.27 7.01 -3.00
CA VAL A 87 -16.16 7.75 -2.38
C VAL A 87 -15.34 8.51 -3.40
N PHE A 88 -14.55 9.47 -2.92
CA PHE A 88 -13.58 10.21 -3.71
C PHE A 88 -12.18 9.65 -3.55
N LEU A 89 -11.43 9.63 -4.65
CA LEU A 89 -10.06 9.16 -4.73
C LEU A 89 -9.12 10.29 -5.11
N ALA A 90 -7.93 10.27 -4.56
CA ALA A 90 -6.83 11.17 -4.91
C ALA A 90 -5.58 10.34 -5.27
N ASN A 91 -4.85 10.77 -6.29
CA ASN A 91 -3.54 10.19 -6.61
C ASN A 91 -2.43 11.00 -5.94
N LEU A 92 -1.67 10.38 -5.04
CA LEU A 92 -0.48 10.96 -4.45
C LEU A 92 0.69 9.99 -4.62
N PRO A 93 1.72 10.34 -5.42
CA PRO A 93 2.90 9.50 -5.53
C PRO A 93 3.72 9.45 -4.23
N ILE A 94 4.11 8.24 -3.84
CA ILE A 94 4.98 7.95 -2.69
C ILE A 94 6.24 7.23 -3.17
N GLY A 95 7.37 7.53 -2.54
CA GLY A 95 8.67 6.89 -2.76
C GLY A 95 9.61 7.63 -3.70
N ASP A 96 10.84 7.12 -3.78
CA ASP A 96 11.85 7.54 -4.76
C ASP A 96 12.48 6.30 -5.45
N PRO A 97 12.14 6.01 -6.72
CA PRO A 97 11.32 6.82 -7.62
C PRO A 97 9.83 6.89 -7.22
N PRO A 98 9.12 7.99 -7.55
CA PRO A 98 7.71 8.16 -7.20
C PRO A 98 6.80 7.07 -7.79
N SER A 99 5.92 6.53 -6.95
CA SER A 99 4.93 5.51 -7.31
C SER A 99 3.51 5.95 -6.95
N ASP A 100 2.65 6.09 -7.96
CA ASP A 100 1.24 6.47 -7.80
C ASP A 100 0.49 5.66 -6.73
N GLN A 101 -0.02 6.35 -5.72
CA GLN A 101 -0.94 5.78 -4.75
C GLN A 101 -2.33 6.40 -4.90
N LEU A 102 -3.27 5.59 -5.38
CA LEU A 102 -4.67 5.97 -5.52
C LEU A 102 -5.43 5.68 -4.23
N MET A 103 -5.63 6.70 -3.41
CA MET A 103 -6.15 6.57 -2.05
C MET A 103 -7.56 7.14 -1.93
N MET A 104 -8.37 6.52 -1.07
CA MET A 104 -9.69 7.06 -0.70
C MET A 104 -9.51 8.25 0.23
N VAL A 105 -10.17 9.37 -0.06
CA VAL A 105 -10.15 10.57 0.77
C VAL A 105 -11.02 10.34 2.00
N ASP A 106 -10.45 10.47 3.19
CA ASP A 106 -11.15 10.29 4.47
C ASP A 106 -10.77 11.40 5.45
N THR A 107 -11.71 12.32 5.70
CA THR A 107 -11.53 13.44 6.63
C THR A 107 -11.61 13.03 8.10
N THR A 108 -12.06 11.82 8.39
CA THR A 108 -12.21 11.29 9.75
C THR A 108 -11.05 10.40 10.17
N SER A 109 -10.31 9.83 9.20
CA SER A 109 -9.07 9.12 9.46
C SER A 109 -7.91 10.06 9.76
N ILE A 110 -7.26 9.85 10.90
CA ILE A 110 -6.02 10.55 11.28
C ILE A 110 -4.83 10.05 10.45
N LEU A 111 -4.64 8.73 10.37
CA LEU A 111 -3.48 8.12 9.71
C LEU A 111 -3.78 7.84 8.23
N SER A 112 -2.97 8.41 7.34
CA SER A 112 -2.88 7.93 5.95
C SER A 112 -2.16 6.59 5.90
N TRP A 113 -2.66 5.65 5.11
CA TRP A 113 -2.02 4.34 4.95
C TRP A 113 -2.20 3.80 3.52
N VAL A 114 -1.25 2.99 3.08
CA VAL A 114 -1.27 2.28 1.80
C VAL A 114 -1.03 0.79 2.00
N ARG A 115 -1.58 0.00 1.09
CA ARG A 115 -1.35 -1.44 0.99
C ARG A 115 0.06 -1.66 0.48
N CYS A 116 0.88 -2.26 1.32
CA CYS A 116 2.25 -2.56 1.01
C CYS A 116 2.43 -4.01 0.58
N ARG A 117 3.19 -4.18 -0.49
CA ARG A 117 3.60 -5.50 -0.95
C ARG A 117 4.52 -6.16 0.09
N LEU A 118 4.25 -7.43 0.37
CA LEU A 118 5.19 -8.30 1.07
C LEU A 118 6.19 -8.89 0.06
N ARG A 119 7.44 -9.09 0.50
CA ARG A 119 8.54 -9.61 -0.33
C ARG A 119 8.19 -10.88 -1.12
N GLU A 120 7.29 -11.70 -0.61
CA GLU A 120 6.94 -13.02 -1.16
C GLU A 120 5.67 -13.04 -2.04
N THR A 121 5.01 -11.90 -2.22
CA THR A 121 3.75 -11.85 -2.98
C THR A 121 3.98 -11.55 -4.46
N CYS A 122 3.68 -12.53 -5.31
CA CYS A 122 3.69 -12.37 -6.77
C CYS A 122 2.75 -11.22 -7.19
N PRO A 123 3.12 -10.38 -8.17
CA PRO A 123 2.24 -9.33 -8.67
C PRO A 123 0.94 -9.95 -9.21
N ARG A 124 -0.20 -9.61 -8.61
CA ARG A 124 -1.50 -9.93 -9.22
C ARG A 124 -1.70 -9.04 -10.44
N GLN A 125 -1.81 -9.64 -11.61
CA GLN A 125 -2.16 -8.91 -12.83
C GLN A 125 -3.57 -8.30 -12.70
N GLY A 126 -3.71 -7.00 -13.02
CA GLY A 126 -5.02 -6.33 -13.09
C GLY A 126 -5.56 -5.71 -11.80
N GLY A 127 -4.81 -5.72 -10.69
CA GLY A 127 -5.09 -4.89 -9.51
C GLY A 127 -4.33 -3.55 -9.55
N PRO A 128 -4.76 -2.50 -8.83
CA PRO A 128 -3.92 -1.37 -8.49
C PRO A 128 -2.68 -1.85 -7.81
N ARG A 129 -1.63 -1.12 -8.14
CA ARG A 129 -0.30 -1.30 -7.62
C ARG A 129 -0.37 -1.07 -6.11
N MET A 130 -0.16 -2.14 -5.36
CA MET A 130 0.29 -2.02 -3.98
C MET A 130 1.60 -1.23 -3.99
N PHE A 131 1.80 -0.39 -2.99
CA PHE A 131 3.09 0.24 -2.80
C PHE A 131 4.14 -0.84 -2.56
N ASP A 132 5.30 -0.75 -3.21
CA ASP A 132 6.41 -1.68 -2.96
C ASP A 132 7.52 -0.94 -2.23
N PRO A 133 7.64 -1.17 -0.91
CA PRO A 133 8.72 -0.58 -0.11
C PRO A 133 10.12 -0.85 -0.66
N MET A 134 10.32 -2.01 -1.31
CA MET A 134 11.64 -2.39 -1.82
C MET A 134 12.08 -1.59 -3.05
N ASN A 135 11.14 -0.94 -3.73
CA ASN A 135 11.41 -0.15 -4.92
C ASN A 135 11.58 1.35 -4.60
N SER A 136 11.46 1.76 -3.34
CA SER A 136 11.70 3.13 -2.91
C SER A 136 12.99 3.21 -2.11
N SER A 137 13.93 4.03 -2.58
CA SER A 137 15.21 4.26 -1.93
C SER A 137 15.12 5.13 -0.67
N THR A 138 14.00 5.86 -0.50
CA THR A 138 13.72 6.71 0.66
C THR A 138 12.77 6.06 1.67
N TYR A 139 12.34 4.82 1.43
CA TYR A 139 11.48 4.08 2.34
C TYR A 139 12.24 3.59 3.57
N HIS A 140 11.67 3.82 4.74
CA HIS A 140 12.14 3.24 5.98
C HIS A 140 10.99 2.91 6.93
N ASN A 141 11.06 1.75 7.57
CA ASN A 141 10.20 1.45 8.71
C ASN A 141 10.60 2.35 9.88
N ILE A 142 9.62 2.87 10.62
CA ILE A 142 9.90 3.53 11.89
C ILE A 142 10.47 2.46 12.85
N PRO A 143 11.70 2.64 13.37
CA PRO A 143 12.34 1.64 14.21
C PRO A 143 11.67 1.54 15.59
N CYS A 144 11.71 0.33 16.16
CA CYS A 144 11.20 0.12 17.52
C CYS A 144 12.18 0.75 18.50
N SER A 145 11.78 1.85 19.15
CA SER A 145 12.48 2.31 20.35
C SER A 145 11.85 1.69 21.59
N PRO A 146 12.64 1.25 22.59
CA PRO A 146 12.10 0.82 23.89
C PRO A 146 11.30 1.91 24.61
N THR A 147 11.45 3.18 24.21
CA THR A 147 10.71 4.33 24.76
C THR A 147 9.48 4.74 23.96
N THR A 148 9.25 4.20 22.75
CA THR A 148 8.08 4.54 21.92
C THR A 148 7.17 3.32 21.79
N LEU A 149 5.97 3.43 22.36
CA LEU A 149 4.89 2.45 22.16
C LEU A 149 4.36 2.58 20.73
N GLY A 150 4.90 1.79 19.80
CA GLY A 150 4.24 1.47 18.54
C GLY A 150 5.00 1.86 17.29
N THR A 151 5.70 0.89 16.71
CA THR A 151 6.05 0.86 15.27
C THR A 151 4.95 0.27 14.44
N SER A 152 3.87 -0.13 15.10
CA SER A 152 2.72 -0.75 14.47
C SER A 152 1.47 0.08 14.69
N PHE A 153 0.65 0.13 13.65
CA PHE A 153 -0.68 0.73 13.73
C PHE A 153 -1.73 -0.36 13.63
N ARG A 154 -2.88 -0.10 14.24
CA ARG A 154 -4.10 -0.89 14.08
C ARG A 154 -5.27 0.08 14.09
N VAL A 155 -5.93 0.23 12.95
CA VAL A 155 -7.06 1.13 12.78
C VAL A 155 -8.31 0.28 12.50
N PRO A 156 -9.29 0.24 13.42
CA PRO A 156 -10.61 -0.27 13.15
C PRO A 156 -11.47 0.80 12.46
N TYR A 157 -12.27 0.38 11.49
CA TYR A 157 -13.27 1.20 10.80
C TYR A 157 -14.69 0.77 11.18
N SER A 158 -15.65 1.67 10.97
CA SER A 158 -17.05 1.46 11.32
C SER A 158 -17.74 0.33 10.55
N ASP A 159 -17.21 -0.05 9.40
CA ASP A 159 -17.67 -1.19 8.59
C ASP A 159 -17.11 -2.55 9.06
N GLY A 160 -16.36 -2.56 10.18
CA GLY A 160 -15.72 -3.76 10.73
C GLY A 160 -14.37 -4.08 10.09
N MET A 161 -13.88 -3.26 9.14
CA MET A 161 -12.53 -3.39 8.62
C MET A 161 -11.51 -3.08 9.69
N VAL A 162 -10.44 -3.88 9.74
CA VAL A 162 -9.28 -3.59 10.57
C VAL A 162 -8.04 -3.64 9.71
N VAL A 163 -7.34 -2.52 9.66
CA VAL A 163 -6.09 -2.37 8.92
C VAL A 163 -4.95 -2.26 9.91
N SER A 164 -3.86 -2.96 9.65
CA SER A 164 -2.71 -2.91 10.54
C SER A 164 -1.41 -3.22 9.81
N ARG A 165 -0.30 -2.88 10.48
CA ARG A 165 1.03 -3.52 10.44
C ARG A 165 2.06 -2.48 10.83
N ASN A 166 2.79 -1.84 9.91
CA ASN A 166 3.94 -1.02 10.25
C ASN A 166 3.66 0.46 9.98
N LEU A 167 4.17 1.34 10.83
CA LEU A 167 4.38 2.74 10.47
C LEU A 167 5.73 2.86 9.75
N ALA A 168 5.74 3.68 8.73
CA ALA A 168 6.90 3.94 7.89
C ALA A 168 6.99 5.42 7.57
N TYR A 169 8.16 5.87 7.17
CA TYR A 169 8.35 7.15 6.53
C TYR A 169 8.94 6.96 5.13
N ASP A 170 8.55 7.83 4.21
CA ASP A 170 9.06 7.88 2.84
C ASP A 170 8.85 9.29 2.24
N SER A 171 9.34 9.50 1.02
CA SER A 171 9.13 10.72 0.25
C SER A 171 7.70 10.77 -0.31
N LEU A 172 7.03 11.91 -0.17
CA LEU A 172 5.76 12.20 -0.82
C LEU A 172 5.95 13.28 -1.87
N LEU A 173 5.52 13.01 -3.10
CA LEU A 173 5.55 13.98 -4.18
C LEU A 173 4.16 14.53 -4.45
N ILE A 174 4.06 15.85 -4.61
CA ILE A 174 2.88 16.46 -5.23
C ILE A 174 3.27 16.95 -6.62
N PRO A 175 2.77 16.33 -7.73
CA PRO A 175 3.22 16.62 -9.10
C PRO A 175 3.20 18.10 -9.49
N ALA A 176 2.22 18.86 -8.97
CA ALA A 176 2.09 20.31 -9.15
C ALA A 176 3.35 21.09 -8.79
N LEU A 177 4.03 20.63 -7.74
CA LEU A 177 5.26 21.23 -7.24
C LEU A 177 6.42 20.83 -8.16
N TYR A 178 6.44 19.59 -8.64
CA TYR A 178 7.53 19.03 -9.43
C TYR A 178 7.68 19.64 -10.83
N TYR A 179 6.57 19.88 -11.54
CA TYR A 179 6.61 20.33 -12.94
C TYR A 179 6.63 21.85 -13.13
N LYS A 180 6.53 22.63 -12.05
CA LYS A 180 6.51 24.09 -12.15
C LYS A 180 7.94 24.65 -12.21
N PHE A 181 8.31 25.05 -13.42
CA PHE A 181 9.48 25.86 -13.82
C PHE A 181 10.78 25.11 -14.16
N TYR A 182 11.48 25.68 -15.14
CA TYR A 182 12.94 25.70 -15.25
C TYR A 182 13.60 26.34 -13.99
N ALA A 183 13.17 25.93 -12.81
CA ALA A 183 13.71 26.23 -11.51
C ALA A 183 14.11 24.88 -10.89
N PRO A 184 15.29 24.78 -10.25
CA PRO A 184 15.80 23.51 -9.78
C PRO A 184 14.86 22.93 -8.70
N ARG A 185 14.23 21.79 -9.04
CA ARG A 185 13.64 20.78 -8.15
C ARG A 185 12.79 21.33 -7.01
N ALA A 186 11.47 21.34 -7.18
CA ALA A 186 10.64 21.21 -5.98
C ALA A 186 10.92 19.84 -5.37
N GLU A 187 11.51 19.87 -4.18
CA GLU A 187 11.88 18.67 -3.45
C GLU A 187 10.60 17.98 -2.94
N PRO A 188 10.53 16.64 -3.02
CA PRO A 188 9.49 15.88 -2.33
C PRO A 188 9.45 16.24 -0.84
N PHE A 189 8.29 16.11 -0.21
CA PHE A 189 8.20 16.12 1.24
C PHE A 189 8.91 14.86 1.74
N LYS A 190 10.00 15.03 2.49
CA LYS A 190 10.80 13.92 3.02
C LYS A 190 10.24 13.47 4.36
N ASP A 191 10.51 12.22 4.69
CA ASP A 191 10.18 11.62 5.99
C ASP A 191 8.68 11.72 6.35
N VAL A 192 7.81 11.65 5.36
CA VAL A 192 6.35 11.66 5.57
C VAL A 192 5.94 10.32 6.15
N VAL A 193 5.35 10.35 7.34
CA VAL A 193 4.85 9.19 8.09
C VAL A 193 3.51 8.71 7.53
N PHE A 194 3.42 7.41 7.28
CA PHE A 194 2.20 6.72 6.85
C PHE A 194 2.17 5.27 7.35
N GLY A 195 0.98 4.66 7.28
CA GLY A 195 0.80 3.23 7.55
C GLY A 195 1.12 2.37 6.33
N CYS A 196 2.03 1.41 6.48
CA CYS A 196 2.31 0.37 5.51
C CYS A 196 1.50 -0.89 5.90
N ALA A 197 0.32 -1.02 5.29
CA ALA A 197 -0.64 -2.07 5.61
C ALA A 197 -0.25 -3.39 4.92
N HIS A 198 -0.09 -4.46 5.71
CA HIS A 198 0.04 -5.84 5.19
C HIS A 198 -1.11 -6.74 5.63
N HIS A 199 -2.08 -6.21 6.38
CA HIS A 199 -3.23 -6.95 6.86
C HIS A 199 -4.48 -6.08 6.85
N GLU A 200 -5.52 -6.60 6.22
CA GLU A 200 -6.87 -6.05 6.16
C GLU A 200 -7.84 -7.20 6.50
N SER A 201 -8.56 -7.09 7.62
CA SER A 201 -9.39 -8.19 8.15
C SER A 201 -10.60 -8.55 7.29
N SER A 202 -11.02 -7.64 6.42
CA SER A 202 -12.16 -7.81 5.55
C SER A 202 -11.72 -7.46 4.12
N GLY A 203 -12.09 -8.28 3.14
CA GLY A 203 -11.70 -8.08 1.75
C GLY A 203 -12.49 -6.98 1.04
N THR A 204 -13.22 -6.12 1.76
CA THR A 204 -14.26 -5.22 1.22
C THR A 204 -13.72 -3.97 0.55
N THR A 205 -12.45 -3.61 0.74
CA THR A 205 -11.83 -2.67 -0.19
C THR A 205 -11.71 -3.39 -1.52
N ASN A 206 -12.53 -2.97 -2.49
CA ASN A 206 -12.32 -3.32 -3.89
C ASN A 206 -10.82 -3.32 -4.14
N ASN A 207 -10.30 -4.34 -4.84
CA ASN A 207 -8.85 -4.45 -5.05
C ASN A 207 -8.25 -3.17 -5.64
N ARG A 208 -9.07 -2.21 -6.09
CA ARG A 208 -8.91 -1.07 -7.00
C ARG A 208 -8.41 0.26 -6.40
N ARG A 209 -8.18 0.37 -5.08
CA ARG A 209 -7.57 1.55 -4.42
C ARG A 209 -6.40 1.15 -3.55
N SER A 210 -5.27 1.86 -3.57
CA SER A 210 -4.07 1.45 -2.83
C SER A 210 -4.09 1.83 -1.35
N GLY A 211 -5.06 2.59 -0.85
CA GLY A 211 -5.11 2.94 0.57
C GLY A 211 -6.16 3.99 0.96
N ILE A 212 -5.94 4.62 2.11
CA ILE A 212 -6.71 5.75 2.65
C ILE A 212 -5.80 6.95 2.83
N LEU A 213 -6.28 8.11 2.37
CA LEU A 213 -5.72 9.42 2.58
C LEU A 213 -6.44 10.06 3.78
N GLY A 214 -5.81 9.95 4.94
CA GLY A 214 -6.31 10.52 6.19
C GLY A 214 -6.07 12.03 6.25
N LEU A 215 -7.16 12.79 6.36
CA LEU A 215 -7.16 14.26 6.49
C LEU A 215 -7.68 14.73 7.85
N GLY A 216 -7.73 13.82 8.82
CA GLY A 216 -8.09 14.12 10.21
C GLY A 216 -7.11 15.07 10.89
N PHE A 217 -7.52 15.57 12.06
CA PHE A 217 -6.75 16.52 12.85
C PHE A 217 -5.91 15.79 13.91
N ASP A 218 -4.62 15.60 13.64
CA ASP A 218 -3.62 15.09 14.59
C ASP A 218 -2.20 15.40 14.07
N ASN A 219 -1.19 15.30 14.92
CA ASN A 219 0.21 15.52 14.55
C ASN A 219 0.74 14.52 13.51
N ILE A 220 0.21 13.29 13.49
CA ILE A 220 0.61 12.28 12.49
C ILE A 220 -0.20 12.37 11.20
N SER A 221 -1.19 13.27 11.10
CA SER A 221 -1.99 13.37 9.89
C SER A 221 -1.21 14.00 8.75
N LEU A 222 -1.52 13.61 7.52
CA LEU A 222 -0.80 14.10 6.34
C LEU A 222 -0.86 15.63 6.23
N VAL A 223 -2.02 16.20 6.58
CA VAL A 223 -2.25 17.64 6.59
C VAL A 223 -1.25 18.33 7.49
N GLN A 224 -1.06 17.82 8.72
CA GLN A 224 -0.16 18.44 9.69
C GLN A 224 1.32 18.26 9.33
N GLN A 225 1.68 17.15 8.67
CA GLN A 225 3.04 16.91 8.19
C GLN A 225 3.45 17.81 7.01
N ILE A 226 2.48 18.29 6.20
CA ILE A 226 2.74 19.05 4.97
C ILE A 226 2.52 20.56 5.15
N SER A 227 1.34 20.97 5.58
CA SER A 227 0.91 22.39 5.54
C SER A 227 0.15 22.89 6.77
N GLY A 228 -0.33 21.99 7.63
CA GLY A 228 -1.20 22.27 8.78
C GLY A 228 -2.62 22.70 8.42
N LYS A 229 -2.94 22.93 7.14
CA LYS A 229 -4.25 23.40 6.68
C LYS A 229 -4.59 22.85 5.30
N PHE A 230 -5.84 22.47 5.11
CA PHE A 230 -6.39 22.10 3.81
C PHE A 230 -7.82 22.60 3.66
N SER A 231 -8.29 22.62 2.44
CA SER A 231 -9.70 22.82 2.08
C SER A 231 -10.07 21.77 1.05
N HIS A 232 -11.31 21.30 1.08
CA HIS A 232 -11.84 20.41 0.06
C HIS A 232 -13.16 20.98 -0.47
N CYS A 233 -13.43 20.74 -1.75
CA CYS A 233 -14.68 21.11 -2.40
C CYS A 233 -15.15 19.90 -3.20
N PHE A 234 -16.25 19.29 -2.76
CA PHE A 234 -16.96 18.32 -3.58
C PHE A 234 -17.92 19.15 -4.44
N GLY A 235 -17.65 19.23 -5.74
CA GLY A 235 -18.53 19.94 -6.68
C GLY A 235 -19.90 19.25 -6.81
N ASP A 236 -20.71 19.69 -7.77
CA ASP A 236 -21.97 19.02 -8.07
C ASP A 236 -21.69 17.61 -8.61
N ILE A 237 -22.10 16.60 -7.83
CA ILE A 237 -21.94 15.17 -8.10
C ILE A 237 -23.23 14.57 -8.65
#